data_AF-A0A924QRW7-F1
#
_entry.id   AF-A0A924QRW7-F1
#
_cell.length_a   1.000
_cell.length_b   1.000
_cell.length_c   1.000
_cell.angle_alpha   90.00
_cell.angle_beta   90.00
_cell.angle_gamma   90.00
#
_symmetry.space_group_name_H-M   'P 1'
#
loop_
_entity.id
_entity.type
_entity.pdbx_description
1 polymer ?
#
loop_
_entity_poly.entity_id
_entity_poly.type
_entity_poly.pdbx_seq_one_letter_code
_entity_poly.pdbx_strand_id
1 'polypeptide(L)'
;ANGDTSNGRDKKTRWFERIGMAISNDMVTWKRYKTEPVMHHKIGITGDAIIRKINNVWVMFYFGAFWEGRKDAFNRFACSYDLINWTDWKGDDLIHSSEVYDEKFAHKSCVIKWKGVVYHFYNAVNNKDQRGIAVATSVNKGKSSVNFVK
;
A
#
# COMPACT_ATOMS: atom_id res chain seq x y z
N ALA A 1 -2.74 -15.17 -7.78
CA ALA A 1 -1.67 -14.95 -6.78
C ALA A 1 -1.85 -15.96 -5.66
N ASN A 2 -0.79 -16.67 -5.24
CA ASN A 2 -0.92 -17.79 -4.29
C ASN A 2 -1.06 -17.34 -2.82
N GLY A 3 -2.07 -16.52 -2.54
CA GLY A 3 -2.66 -16.24 -1.21
C GLY A 3 -4.19 -16.34 -1.28
N ASP A 4 -4.69 -17.16 -2.20
CA ASP A 4 -6.09 -17.29 -2.55
C ASP A 4 -6.74 -18.41 -1.73
N THR A 5 -6.92 -18.18 -0.43
CA THR A 5 -7.84 -18.95 0.41
C THR A 5 -9.26 -18.38 0.32
N SER A 6 -9.69 -17.97 -0.88
CA SER A 6 -11.07 -17.52 -1.07
C SER A 6 -12.09 -18.63 -0.79
N ASN A 7 -11.66 -19.90 -0.78
CA ASN A 7 -12.55 -21.06 -0.66
C ASN A 7 -13.70 -20.98 -1.69
N GLY A 8 -13.42 -20.48 -2.90
CA GLY A 8 -14.42 -20.30 -3.95
C GLY A 8 -15.39 -19.12 -3.74
N ARG A 9 -15.17 -18.27 -2.72
CA ARG A 9 -15.96 -17.04 -2.49
C ARG A 9 -15.59 -15.90 -3.42
N ASP A 10 -14.44 -15.99 -4.09
CA ASP A 10 -13.94 -14.99 -5.02
C ASP A 10 -14.46 -15.32 -6.43
N LYS A 11 -15.41 -14.52 -6.92
CA LYS A 11 -15.83 -14.59 -8.33
C LYS A 11 -14.61 -14.34 -9.21
N LYS A 12 -14.38 -15.17 -10.23
CA LYS A 12 -13.27 -15.04 -11.22
C LYS A 12 -13.11 -13.64 -11.84
N THR A 13 -14.17 -12.82 -11.81
CA THR A 13 -14.18 -11.44 -12.33
C THR A 13 -13.71 -10.38 -11.34
N ARG A 14 -13.34 -10.75 -10.11
CA ARG A 14 -12.85 -9.83 -9.07
C ARG A 14 -11.38 -10.12 -8.79
N TRP A 15 -10.55 -9.09 -8.92
CA TRP A 15 -9.13 -9.14 -8.63
C TRP A 15 -8.93 -8.96 -7.13
N PHE A 16 -8.57 -10.04 -6.43
CA PHE A 16 -8.24 -9.99 -5.02
C PHE A 16 -6.73 -10.16 -4.85
N GLU A 17 -6.12 -9.21 -4.15
CA GLU A 17 -4.74 -9.33 -3.70
C GLU A 17 -4.68 -9.11 -2.19
N ARG A 18 -3.85 -9.91 -1.52
CA ARG A 18 -3.77 -10.01 -0.07
C ARG A 18 -2.29 -10.11 0.33
N ILE A 19 -1.97 -9.66 1.53
CA ILE A 19 -0.59 -9.69 2.04
C ILE A 19 -0.37 -10.95 2.87
N GLY A 20 0.62 -11.76 2.46
CA GLY A 20 1.09 -12.95 3.17
C GLY A 20 2.47 -12.75 3.79
N MET A 21 3.00 -13.79 4.41
CA MET A 21 4.34 -13.81 5.02
C MET A 21 5.06 -15.10 4.68
N ALA A 22 6.35 -14.98 4.32
CA ALA A 22 7.27 -16.10 4.20
C ALA A 22 8.47 -15.87 5.11
N ILE A 23 9.06 -16.96 5.60
CA ILE A 23 10.17 -16.95 6.55
C ILE A 23 11.32 -17.74 5.96
N SER A 24 12.54 -17.23 6.16
CA SER A 24 13.80 -17.86 5.78
C SER A 24 14.85 -17.54 6.84
N ASN A 25 15.79 -18.45 7.05
CA ASN A 25 16.98 -18.25 7.90
C ASN A 25 18.28 -18.15 7.07
N ASP A 26 18.21 -18.33 5.75
CA ASP A 26 19.36 -18.37 4.82
C ASP A 26 19.20 -17.46 3.59
N MET A 27 18.04 -16.79 3.46
CA MET A 27 17.62 -15.99 2.30
C MET A 27 17.45 -16.77 0.98
N VAL A 28 17.62 -18.09 0.99
CA VAL A 28 17.56 -18.99 -0.17
C VAL A 28 16.34 -19.90 -0.10
N THR A 29 16.13 -20.53 1.05
CA THR A 29 15.03 -21.44 1.34
C THR A 29 13.91 -20.70 2.06
N TRP A 30 12.71 -20.69 1.47
CA TRP A 30 11.56 -19.95 1.99
C TRP A 30 10.38 -20.87 2.28
N LYS A 31 9.75 -20.68 3.44
CA LYS A 31 8.49 -21.34 3.81
C LYS A 31 7.42 -20.28 4.07
N ARG A 32 6.19 -20.54 3.62
CA ARG A 32 5.03 -19.71 4.00
C ARG A 32 4.81 -19.84 5.50
N TYR A 33 4.58 -18.72 6.19
CA TYR A 33 4.31 -18.73 7.62
C TYR A 33 3.00 -19.45 7.95
N LYS A 34 1.93 -19.14 7.20
CA LYS A 34 0.62 -19.79 7.29
C LYS A 34 -0.08 -19.75 5.92
N THR A 35 -1.17 -20.50 5.79
CA THR A 35 -1.98 -20.55 4.55
C THR A 35 -2.78 -19.26 4.35
N GLU A 36 -3.38 -18.73 5.43
CA GLU A 36 -4.15 -17.50 5.41
C GLU A 36 -3.27 -16.24 5.26
N PRO A 37 -3.77 -15.16 4.66
CA PRO A 37 -3.07 -13.87 4.67
C PRO A 37 -2.90 -13.32 6.10
N VAL A 38 -1.90 -12.46 6.29
CA VAL A 38 -1.74 -11.66 7.52
C VAL A 38 -2.52 -10.35 7.46
N MET A 39 -2.82 -9.87 6.25
CA MET A 39 -3.63 -8.68 6.03
C MET A 39 -4.44 -8.82 4.74
N HIS A 40 -5.74 -8.55 4.80
CA HIS A 40 -6.62 -8.55 3.64
C HIS A 40 -7.80 -7.59 3.81
N HIS A 41 -8.51 -7.33 2.71
CA HIS A 41 -9.81 -6.68 2.73
C HIS A 41 -10.80 -7.50 1.88
N LYS A 42 -12.10 -7.32 2.15
CA LYS A 42 -13.17 -8.17 1.59
C LYS A 42 -13.20 -8.15 0.05
N ILE A 43 -12.94 -7.01 -0.57
CA ILE A 43 -12.93 -6.81 -2.03
C ILE A 43 -11.70 -5.98 -2.40
N GLY A 44 -11.14 -6.25 -3.57
CA GLY A 44 -10.08 -5.45 -4.17
C GLY A 44 -8.68 -5.89 -3.77
N ILE A 45 -7.74 -4.98 -3.97
CA ILE A 45 -6.31 -5.22 -3.86
C ILE A 45 -5.82 -4.62 -2.55
N THR A 46 -5.10 -5.40 -1.75
CA THR A 46 -4.35 -4.95 -0.57
C THR A 46 -2.91 -5.39 -0.77
N GLY A 47 -1.98 -4.46 -0.97
CA GLY A 47 -0.65 -4.82 -1.46
C GLY A 47 0.47 -3.83 -1.13
N ASP A 48 1.65 -4.14 -1.69
CA ASP A 48 2.93 -3.43 -1.57
C ASP A 48 3.24 -2.98 -0.14
N ALA A 49 3.21 -3.93 0.79
CA ALA A 49 3.47 -3.70 2.19
C ALA A 49 4.92 -3.21 2.43
N ILE A 50 5.06 -2.06 3.07
CA ILE A 50 6.34 -1.57 3.61
C ILE A 50 6.22 -1.42 5.12
N ILE A 51 7.01 -2.21 5.84
CA ILE A 51 6.98 -2.26 7.29
C ILE A 51 8.11 -1.40 7.87
N ARG A 52 7.77 -0.54 8.83
CA ARG A 52 8.72 0.23 9.65
C ARG A 52 8.44 -0.05 11.12
N LYS A 53 9.47 -0.02 11.96
CA LYS A 53 9.31 -0.05 13.41
C LYS A 53 9.35 1.38 13.95
N ILE A 54 8.32 1.79 14.69
CA ILE A 54 8.24 3.07 15.39
C ILE A 54 8.11 2.74 16.88
N ASN A 55 9.17 2.98 17.63
CA ASN A 55 9.29 2.55 19.03
C ASN A 55 9.03 1.04 19.18
N ASN A 56 8.02 0.65 19.94
CA ASN A 56 7.60 -0.73 20.18
C ASN A 56 6.50 -1.22 19.21
N VAL A 57 6.10 -0.43 18.21
CA VAL A 57 5.02 -0.74 17.26
C VAL A 57 5.57 -0.96 15.86
N TRP A 58 5.10 -1.98 15.17
CA TRP A 58 5.28 -2.16 13.73
C TRP A 58 4.19 -1.42 12.98
N VAL A 59 4.58 -0.64 11.97
CA VAL A 59 3.68 0.12 11.10
C VAL A 59 3.86 -0.39 9.68
N MET A 60 2.79 -0.94 9.10
CA MET A 60 2.74 -1.36 7.71
C MET A 60 2.08 -0.26 6.91
N PHE A 61 2.83 0.42 6.06
CA PHE A 61 2.29 1.24 4.98
C PHE A 61 1.91 0.29 3.83
N TYR A 62 0.70 0.40 3.32
CA TYR A 62 0.22 -0.45 2.24
C TYR A 62 -0.73 0.35 1.35
N PHE A 63 -1.04 -0.18 0.16
CA PHE A 63 -2.06 0.43 -0.69
C PHE A 63 -3.32 -0.43 -0.77
N GLY A 64 -4.45 0.25 -0.89
CA GLY A 64 -5.73 -0.32 -1.28
C GLY A 64 -6.08 0.08 -2.71
N ALA A 65 -6.71 -0.80 -3.47
CA ALA A 65 -7.34 -0.43 -4.75
C ALA A 65 -8.62 -1.22 -4.97
N PHE A 66 -9.64 -0.55 -5.53
CA PHE A 66 -10.91 -1.18 -5.89
C PHE A 66 -11.59 -1.93 -4.73
N TRP A 67 -11.47 -1.40 -3.52
CA TRP A 67 -12.18 -1.92 -2.36
C TRP A 67 -13.69 -1.79 -2.51
N GLU A 68 -14.47 -2.43 -1.64
CA GLU A 68 -15.93 -2.35 -1.68
C GLU A 68 -16.39 -0.88 -1.68
N GLY A 69 -17.11 -0.48 -2.74
CA GLY A 69 -17.58 0.90 -2.92
C GLY A 69 -16.53 1.89 -3.49
N ARG A 70 -15.30 1.45 -3.75
CA ARG A 70 -14.20 2.29 -4.26
C ARG A 70 -13.81 1.92 -5.68
N LYS A 71 -13.44 2.94 -6.47
CA LYS A 71 -12.93 2.79 -7.85
C LYS A 71 -11.50 3.28 -8.02
N ASP A 72 -10.94 3.86 -6.96
CA ASP A 72 -9.64 4.48 -6.89
C ASP A 72 -8.59 3.55 -6.25
N ALA A 73 -7.36 4.05 -6.15
CA ALA A 73 -6.27 3.43 -5.41
C ALA A 73 -5.56 4.48 -4.55
N PHE A 74 -5.24 4.09 -3.33
CA PHE A 74 -4.90 4.99 -2.22
C PHE A 74 -3.91 4.30 -1.25
N ASN A 75 -3.19 5.08 -0.44
CA ASN A 75 -2.29 4.56 0.59
C ASN A 75 -2.88 4.71 1.99
N ARG A 76 -2.70 3.68 2.82
CA ARG A 76 -3.09 3.66 4.25
C ARG A 76 -1.97 3.05 5.08
N PHE A 77 -2.24 2.87 6.36
CA PHE A 77 -1.38 2.08 7.24
C PHE A 77 -2.19 1.21 8.21
N ALA A 78 -1.54 0.18 8.73
CA ALA A 78 -1.99 -0.62 9.86
C ALA A 78 -0.85 -0.78 10.87
N CYS A 79 -1.19 -1.05 12.13
CA CYS A 79 -0.24 -1.23 13.20
C CYS A 79 -0.29 -2.65 13.78
N SER A 80 0.84 -3.16 14.23
CA SER A 80 0.95 -4.48 14.87
C SER A 80 2.02 -4.46 15.96
N TYR A 81 1.85 -5.28 16.99
CA TYR A 81 2.89 -5.56 17.98
C TYR A 81 3.68 -6.84 17.68
N ASP A 82 3.18 -7.72 16.80
CA ASP A 82 3.69 -9.08 16.60
C ASP A 82 3.93 -9.46 15.12
N LEU A 83 3.77 -8.52 14.18
CA LEU A 83 3.86 -8.69 12.72
C LEU A 83 2.76 -9.60 12.11
N ILE A 84 1.86 -10.14 12.92
CA ILE A 84 0.87 -11.14 12.51
C ILE A 84 -0.53 -10.56 12.57
N ASN A 85 -0.87 -9.91 13.68
CA ASN A 85 -2.16 -9.30 13.96
C ASN A 85 -2.06 -7.80 13.70
N TRP A 86 -2.75 -7.35 12.65
CA TRP A 86 -2.72 -5.97 12.19
C TRP A 86 -4.03 -5.25 12.52
N THR A 87 -3.92 -4.06 13.10
CA THR A 87 -5.04 -3.15 13.37
C THR A 87 -5.05 -2.06 12.32
N ASP A 88 -6.10 -2.03 11.50
CA ASP A 88 -6.29 -0.98 10.48
C ASP A 88 -6.49 0.40 11.08
N TRP A 89 -5.87 1.39 10.44
CA TRP A 89 -6.26 2.78 10.61
C TRP A 89 -7.74 2.98 10.23
N LYS A 90 -8.49 3.76 11.00
CA LYS A 90 -9.92 4.03 10.77
C LYS A 90 -10.25 5.43 10.27
N GLY A 91 -9.27 6.34 10.25
CA GLY A 91 -9.43 7.68 9.69
C GLY A 91 -9.15 7.73 8.19
N ASP A 92 -8.81 8.92 7.73
CA ASP A 92 -8.56 9.25 6.33
C ASP A 92 -7.36 8.50 5.74
N ASP A 93 -7.38 8.34 4.41
CA ASP A 93 -6.25 7.79 3.68
C ASP A 93 -5.03 8.71 3.80
N LEU A 94 -3.83 8.13 3.83
CA LEU A 94 -2.58 8.91 3.87
C LEU A 94 -2.33 9.63 2.55
N ILE A 95 -2.63 8.97 1.44
CA ILE A 95 -2.52 9.48 0.06
C ILE A 95 -3.72 8.98 -0.72
N HIS A 96 -4.38 9.89 -1.44
CA HIS A 96 -5.41 9.59 -2.44
C HIS A 96 -5.26 10.58 -3.60
N SER A 97 -5.90 10.27 -4.73
CA SER A 97 -5.88 11.14 -5.92
C SER A 97 -6.39 12.54 -5.58
N SER A 98 -5.62 13.56 -5.93
CA SER A 98 -5.92 14.96 -5.61
C SER A 98 -5.35 15.96 -6.62
N GLU A 99 -4.46 15.52 -7.51
CA GLU A 99 -3.76 16.36 -8.48
C GLU A 99 -3.86 15.74 -9.89
N VAL A 100 -3.66 16.54 -10.94
CA VAL A 100 -3.80 16.09 -12.34
C VAL A 100 -2.85 14.95 -12.69
N TYR A 101 -1.66 14.90 -12.08
CA TYR A 101 -0.68 13.84 -12.35
C TYR A 101 -1.02 12.52 -11.63
N ASP A 102 -1.92 12.53 -10.64
CA ASP A 102 -2.35 11.32 -9.90
C ASP A 102 -3.87 11.07 -9.89
N GLU A 103 -4.61 11.80 -10.74
CA GLU A 103 -6.08 11.82 -10.80
C GLU A 103 -6.74 10.46 -11.01
N LYS A 104 -6.02 9.47 -11.55
CA LYS A 104 -6.51 8.09 -11.71
C LYS A 104 -6.17 7.27 -10.47
N PHE A 105 -4.90 7.25 -10.06
CA PHE A 105 -4.43 6.48 -8.90
C PHE A 105 -3.27 7.16 -8.17
N ALA A 106 -3.31 7.17 -6.84
CA ALA A 106 -2.23 7.65 -5.97
C ALA A 106 -1.90 6.59 -4.90
N HIS A 107 -0.97 5.68 -5.21
CA HIS A 107 -0.83 4.40 -4.48
C HIS A 107 0.63 3.91 -4.41
N LYS A 108 0.88 2.83 -3.66
CA LYS A 108 2.20 2.17 -3.44
C LYS A 108 3.17 3.02 -2.64
N SER A 109 3.18 2.81 -1.34
CA SER A 109 3.94 3.64 -0.40
C SER A 109 5.44 3.33 -0.42
N CYS A 110 6.27 4.36 -0.27
CA CYS A 110 7.60 4.28 0.32
C CYS A 110 7.82 5.49 1.24
N VAL A 111 7.93 5.23 2.55
CA VAL A 111 7.94 6.29 3.57
C VAL A 111 9.32 6.39 4.22
N ILE A 112 9.83 7.61 4.28
CA ILE A 112 11.12 7.98 4.88
C ILE A 112 10.91 9.18 5.78
N LYS A 113 11.47 9.15 6.99
CA LYS A 113 11.58 10.34 7.86
C LYS A 113 13.04 10.78 7.88
N TRP A 114 13.31 12.00 7.42
CA TRP A 114 14.66 12.56 7.35
C TRP A 114 14.67 13.99 7.87
N LYS A 115 15.58 14.28 8.81
CA LYS A 115 15.74 15.60 9.45
C LYS A 115 14.40 16.22 9.90
N GLY A 116 13.57 15.42 10.57
CA GLY A 116 12.27 15.85 11.12
C GLY A 116 11.12 15.89 10.12
N VAL A 117 11.34 15.68 8.82
CA VAL A 117 10.31 15.71 7.77
C VAL A 117 9.99 14.30 7.30
N VAL A 118 8.70 13.97 7.15
CA VAL A 118 8.24 12.74 6.50
C VAL A 118 8.10 12.99 5.01
N TYR A 119 8.62 12.07 4.21
CA TYR A 119 8.49 11.99 2.76
C TYR A 119 7.78 10.68 2.43
N HIS A 120 6.61 10.78 1.81
CA HIS A 120 5.82 9.66 1.34
C HIS A 120 5.93 9.62 -0.18
N PHE A 121 6.84 8.79 -0.69
CA PHE A 121 6.95 8.51 -2.12
C PHE A 121 5.83 7.56 -2.52
N TYR A 122 5.20 7.83 -3.67
CA TYR A 122 4.11 7.02 -4.17
C TYR A 122 4.08 7.00 -5.69
N ASN A 123 3.42 5.99 -6.24
CA ASN A 123 3.15 5.89 -7.67
C ASN A 123 1.89 6.69 -8.03
N ALA A 124 2.09 7.77 -8.78
CA ALA A 124 1.05 8.59 -9.38
C ALA A 124 0.66 8.07 -10.77
N VAL A 125 -0.63 8.07 -11.08
CA VAL A 125 -1.19 7.72 -12.38
C VAL A 125 -2.28 8.69 -12.77
N ASN A 126 -2.23 9.24 -13.98
CA ASN A 126 -3.28 10.12 -14.51
C ASN A 126 -4.26 9.36 -15.43
N ASN A 127 -5.28 10.05 -15.95
CA ASN A 127 -6.29 9.43 -16.82
C ASN A 127 -5.75 9.03 -18.21
N LYS A 128 -4.55 9.49 -18.57
CA LYS A 128 -3.82 9.06 -19.78
C LYS A 128 -2.93 7.83 -19.53
N ASP A 129 -3.04 7.20 -18.37
CA ASP A 129 -2.23 6.06 -17.95
C ASP A 129 -0.72 6.33 -17.87
N GLN A 130 -0.33 7.61 -17.81
CA GLN A 130 1.05 7.98 -17.52
C GLN A 130 1.35 7.65 -16.06
N ARG A 131 2.51 7.05 -15.80
CA ARG A 131 2.87 6.50 -14.49
C ARG A 131 4.24 7.00 -14.06
N GLY A 132 4.34 7.50 -12.83
CA GLY A 132 5.58 8.04 -12.28
C GLY A 132 5.60 8.02 -10.76
N ILE A 133 6.75 8.33 -10.18
CA ILE A 133 6.91 8.45 -8.74
C ILE A 133 6.74 9.93 -8.36
N ALA A 134 5.80 10.18 -7.45
CA ALA A 134 5.56 11.48 -6.82
C ALA A 134 5.95 11.41 -5.33
N VAL A 135 5.90 12.57 -4.65
CA VAL A 135 6.23 12.67 -3.22
C VAL A 135 5.29 13.65 -2.53
N ALA A 136 4.73 13.22 -1.39
CA ALA A 136 4.06 14.09 -0.43
C ALA A 136 4.96 14.29 0.80
N THR A 137 4.83 15.44 1.46
CA THR A 137 5.68 15.80 2.61
C THR A 137 4.87 16.32 3.80
N SER A 138 5.32 16.04 5.02
CA SER A 138 4.64 16.48 6.26
C SER A 138 4.69 17.99 6.52
N VAL A 139 5.48 18.72 5.73
CA VAL A 139 5.56 20.18 5.71
C VAL A 139 5.61 20.63 4.25
N ASN A 140 5.23 21.86 3.96
CA ASN A 140 5.34 22.41 2.61
C ASN A 140 6.82 22.46 2.16
N LYS A 141 7.14 21.88 1.01
CA LYS A 141 8.48 21.87 0.38
C LYS A 141 8.50 22.55 -1.00
N GLY A 142 7.45 23.29 -1.34
CA GLY A 142 7.24 23.83 -2.68
C GLY A 142 6.65 22.80 -3.64
N LYS A 143 6.60 23.15 -4.93
CA LYS A 143 6.10 22.28 -6.00
C LYS A 143 7.24 21.85 -6.92
N SER A 144 7.20 20.59 -7.36
CA SER A 144 8.12 20.08 -8.38
C SER A 144 7.88 20.78 -9.73
N SER A 145 8.94 21.01 -10.49
CA SER A 145 8.85 21.46 -11.89
C SER A 145 8.75 20.29 -12.89
N VAL A 146 8.86 19.05 -12.41
CA VAL A 146 8.79 17.84 -13.24
C VAL A 146 7.34 17.59 -13.65
N ASN A 147 7.14 17.30 -14.94
CA ASN A 147 5.85 16.96 -15.52
C ASN A 147 5.97 15.66 -16.31
N PHE A 148 4.86 14.94 -16.50
CA PHE A 148 4.82 13.90 -17.52
C PHE A 148 5.06 14.50 -18.90
N VAL A 149 5.64 13.69 -19.79
CA VAL A 149 5.78 14.05 -21.21
C VAL A 149 4.40 14.20 -21.86
N LYS A 150 4.30 14.99 -22.93
CA LYS A 150 3.00 15.21 -23.60
C LYS A 150 2.57 14.02 -24.44
#